data_AF-A0A3D3TRY0-F1
#
_entry.id   AF-A0A3D3TRY0-F1
#
_cell.length_a   1.000
_cell.length_b   1.000
_cell.length_c   1.000
_cell.angle_alpha   90.00
_cell.angle_beta   90.00
_cell.angle_gamma   90.00
#
_symmetry.space_group_name_H-M   'P 1'
#
loop_
_entity.id
_entity.type
_entity.pdbx_description
1 polymer ?
#
loop_
_entity_poly.entity_id
_entity_poly.type
_entity_poly.pdbx_seq_one_letter_code
_entity_poly.pdbx_strand_id
1 'polypeptide(L)'
;IIDIMSLRYDYHNIKVLLKAKALGKDLSNILIPIGTIPLDTLKNCILSDELKSLDKQIQKVITKVEKEFEVNSDPQVIDTLLDKYMFEGMIEKARNIDVQYITRYVNESIDITNIKTMLRVKKQNKDGRFLEGVLIPNGTIKHNFFIEGINESLEIFTSKISRTPYSKVLHTILEEYMATGSISSLDVLYDNYIMDHAKEAKRVNFGPEPIIAYIIAKETEIKIIRIIMVGKINKVATEVIRERLRELYV
;
A
#
# COMPACT_ATOMS: atom_id res chain seq x y z
N ILE A 1 14.74 -0.78 -10.86
CA ILE A 1 13.92 0.35 -10.35
C ILE A 1 12.48 0.24 -10.83
N ILE A 2 12.26 0.18 -12.15
CA ILE A 2 10.91 -0.07 -12.71
C ILE A 2 10.30 -1.33 -12.09
N ASP A 3 11.06 -2.43 -12.02
CA ASP A 3 10.61 -3.67 -11.37
C ASP A 3 10.12 -3.47 -9.92
N ILE A 4 10.76 -2.59 -9.13
CA ILE A 4 10.34 -2.30 -7.75
C ILE A 4 8.95 -1.67 -7.75
N MET A 5 8.73 -0.72 -8.65
CA MET A 5 7.43 -0.06 -8.79
C MET A 5 6.37 -1.02 -9.34
N SER A 6 6.78 -1.92 -10.25
CA SER A 6 5.91 -2.93 -10.89
C SER A 6 5.49 -4.06 -9.96
N LEU A 7 6.28 -4.40 -8.93
CA LEU A 7 5.93 -5.45 -7.96
C LEU A 7 4.54 -5.23 -7.34
N ARG A 8 4.14 -3.98 -7.09
CA ARG A 8 2.81 -3.67 -6.55
C ARG A 8 1.68 -4.24 -7.41
N TYR A 9 1.88 -4.30 -8.72
CA TYR A 9 0.89 -4.86 -9.66
C TYR A 9 0.91 -6.39 -9.69
N ASP A 10 2.07 -7.02 -9.52
CA ASP A 10 2.13 -8.49 -9.36
C ASP A 10 1.34 -8.92 -8.12
N TYR A 11 1.62 -8.30 -6.97
CA TYR A 11 0.92 -8.62 -5.73
C TYR A 11 -0.56 -8.21 -5.75
N HIS A 12 -0.92 -7.11 -6.42
CA HIS A 12 -2.33 -6.79 -6.69
C HIS A 12 -3.03 -7.88 -7.49
N ASN A 13 -2.43 -8.32 -8.60
CA ASN A 13 -3.00 -9.37 -9.44
C ASN A 13 -3.13 -10.69 -8.67
N ILE A 14 -2.11 -11.06 -7.87
CA ILE A 14 -2.16 -12.25 -7.01
C ILE A 14 -3.32 -12.13 -6.00
N LYS A 15 -3.48 -10.99 -5.32
CA LYS A 15 -4.62 -10.75 -4.40
C LYS A 15 -5.96 -10.95 -5.10
N VAL A 16 -6.11 -10.37 -6.29
CA VAL A 16 -7.34 -10.46 -7.09
C VAL A 16 -7.62 -11.92 -7.47
N LEU A 17 -6.62 -12.65 -7.95
CA LEU A 17 -6.78 -14.05 -8.39
C LEU A 17 -7.11 -14.99 -7.23
N LEU A 18 -6.45 -14.83 -6.07
CA LEU A 18 -6.77 -15.63 -4.88
C LEU A 18 -8.18 -15.34 -4.35
N LYS A 19 -8.59 -14.07 -4.36
CA LYS A 19 -9.97 -13.68 -4.00
C LYS A 19 -10.99 -14.19 -5.01
N ALA A 20 -10.68 -14.15 -6.31
CA ALA A 20 -11.52 -14.69 -7.37
C ALA A 20 -11.76 -16.19 -7.17
N LYS A 21 -10.70 -16.95 -6.88
CA LYS A 21 -10.75 -18.37 -6.53
C LYS A 21 -11.58 -18.63 -5.28
N ALA A 22 -11.33 -17.88 -4.20
CA ALA A 22 -12.07 -18.02 -2.94
C ALA A 22 -13.56 -17.69 -3.04
N LEU A 23 -13.92 -16.71 -3.87
CA LEU A 23 -15.31 -16.26 -4.05
C LEU A 23 -16.05 -16.99 -5.19
N GLY A 24 -15.34 -17.78 -6.00
CA GLY A 24 -15.88 -18.38 -7.22
C GLY A 24 -16.37 -17.35 -8.24
N LYS A 25 -15.74 -16.16 -8.29
CA LYS A 25 -16.13 -15.05 -9.18
C LYS A 25 -15.01 -14.70 -10.14
N ASP A 26 -15.37 -14.33 -11.36
CA ASP A 26 -14.40 -13.73 -12.27
C ASP A 26 -14.15 -12.27 -11.90
N LEU A 27 -12.91 -11.96 -11.56
CA LEU A 27 -12.41 -10.62 -11.26
C LEU A 27 -11.35 -10.17 -12.28
N SER A 28 -11.34 -10.76 -13.47
CA SER A 28 -10.35 -10.46 -14.52
C SER A 28 -10.37 -8.99 -14.95
N ASN A 29 -11.51 -8.31 -14.81
CA ASN A 29 -11.69 -6.90 -15.18
C ASN A 29 -10.89 -5.91 -14.32
N ILE A 30 -10.41 -6.33 -13.15
CA ILE A 30 -9.61 -5.48 -12.24
C ILE A 30 -8.12 -5.87 -12.21
N LEU A 31 -7.69 -6.80 -13.07
CA LEU A 31 -6.29 -7.16 -13.26
C LEU A 31 -5.54 -6.07 -14.04
N ILE A 32 -4.24 -5.93 -13.77
CA ILE A 32 -3.41 -4.86 -14.35
C ILE A 32 -2.16 -5.47 -15.01
N PRO A 33 -2.00 -5.39 -16.34
CA PRO A 33 -0.94 -6.09 -17.08
C PRO A 33 0.38 -5.30 -17.15
N ILE A 34 0.85 -4.77 -16.01
CA ILE A 34 2.11 -3.98 -15.92
C ILE A 34 3.03 -4.47 -14.78
N GLY A 35 2.76 -5.67 -14.27
CA GLY A 35 3.61 -6.37 -13.32
C GLY A 35 4.90 -6.90 -13.97
N THR A 36 5.79 -7.46 -13.16
CA THR A 36 7.00 -8.13 -13.63
C THR A 36 6.73 -9.54 -14.15
N ILE A 37 5.59 -10.12 -13.78
CA ILE A 37 5.17 -11.44 -14.24
C ILE A 37 4.06 -11.28 -15.29
N PRO A 38 4.15 -11.95 -16.45
CA PRO A 38 3.09 -11.92 -17.44
C PRO A 38 1.74 -12.33 -16.84
N LEU A 39 0.69 -11.58 -17.16
CA LEU A 39 -0.62 -11.75 -16.54
C LEU A 39 -1.22 -13.13 -16.80
N ASP A 40 -1.08 -13.64 -18.03
CA ASP A 40 -1.57 -14.96 -18.40
C ASP A 40 -0.86 -16.06 -17.63
N THR A 41 0.44 -15.91 -17.37
CA THR A 41 1.21 -16.84 -16.54
C THR A 41 0.68 -16.85 -15.10
N LEU A 42 0.48 -15.67 -14.48
CA LEU A 42 -0.11 -15.59 -13.14
C LEU A 42 -1.49 -16.22 -13.07
N LYS A 43 -2.36 -15.89 -14.03
CA LYS A 43 -3.74 -16.39 -14.10
C LYS A 43 -3.76 -17.91 -14.24
N ASN A 44 -2.98 -18.46 -15.16
CA ASN A 44 -2.91 -19.91 -15.36
C ASN A 44 -2.40 -20.61 -14.10
N CYS A 45 -1.28 -20.16 -13.53
CA CYS A 45 -0.68 -20.81 -12.35
C CYS A 45 -1.59 -20.84 -11.14
N ILE A 46 -2.27 -19.72 -10.85
CA ILE A 46 -3.10 -19.60 -9.64
C ILE A 46 -4.45 -20.31 -9.82
N LEU A 47 -5.01 -20.32 -11.03
CA LEU A 47 -6.28 -21.01 -11.28
C LEU A 47 -6.13 -22.51 -11.45
N SER A 48 -4.98 -23.00 -11.93
CA SER A 48 -4.69 -24.43 -12.09
C SER A 48 -3.99 -25.08 -10.89
N ASP A 49 -3.63 -24.30 -9.86
CA ASP A 49 -2.78 -24.74 -8.75
C ASP A 49 -1.40 -25.27 -9.16
N GLU A 50 -0.93 -24.89 -10.35
CA GLU A 50 0.39 -25.26 -10.87
C GLU A 50 1.37 -24.09 -10.79
N LEU A 51 1.87 -23.81 -9.59
CA LEU A 51 2.75 -22.67 -9.33
C LEU A 51 4.20 -22.85 -9.84
N LYS A 52 4.55 -24.02 -10.41
CA LYS A 52 5.94 -24.40 -10.74
C LYS A 52 6.66 -23.42 -11.68
N SER A 53 5.91 -22.70 -12.51
CA SER A 53 6.49 -21.74 -13.46
C SER A 53 6.75 -20.35 -12.86
N LEU A 54 6.28 -20.09 -11.62
CA LEU A 54 6.56 -18.86 -10.88
C LEU A 54 7.90 -18.94 -10.16
N ASP A 55 8.45 -17.80 -9.74
CA ASP A 55 9.65 -17.81 -8.90
C ASP A 55 9.39 -18.49 -7.53
N LYS A 56 10.41 -19.16 -6.99
CA LYS A 56 10.31 -19.90 -5.71
C LYS A 56 9.80 -19.04 -4.56
N GLN A 57 10.13 -17.74 -4.51
CA GLN A 57 9.60 -16.87 -3.47
C GLN A 57 8.09 -16.66 -3.63
N ILE A 58 7.62 -16.35 -4.85
CA ILE A 58 6.19 -16.15 -5.14
C ILE A 58 5.39 -17.43 -4.87
N GLN A 59 5.92 -18.60 -5.25
CA GLN A 59 5.30 -19.89 -4.94
C GLN A 59 5.07 -20.05 -3.42
N LYS A 60 6.12 -19.84 -2.62
CA LYS A 60 6.05 -19.94 -1.15
C LYS A 60 5.05 -18.96 -0.55
N VAL A 61 5.01 -17.74 -1.09
CA VAL A 61 4.08 -16.70 -0.64
C VAL A 61 2.63 -17.13 -0.91
N ILE A 62 2.32 -17.55 -2.13
CA ILE A 62 0.97 -17.99 -2.50
C ILE A 62 0.53 -19.15 -1.61
N THR A 63 1.33 -20.22 -1.52
CA THR A 63 1.00 -21.39 -0.70
C THR A 63 0.79 -21.04 0.77
N LYS A 64 1.60 -20.13 1.33
CA LYS A 64 1.43 -19.69 2.72
C LYS A 64 0.16 -18.87 2.91
N VAL A 65 -0.18 -17.99 1.96
CA VAL A 65 -1.40 -17.18 2.03
C VAL A 65 -2.64 -18.06 1.90
N GLU A 66 -2.64 -19.03 0.99
CA GLU A 66 -3.75 -19.99 0.84
C GLU A 66 -3.96 -20.81 2.12
N LYS A 67 -2.88 -21.35 2.70
CA LYS A 67 -2.96 -22.10 3.97
C LYS A 67 -3.51 -21.27 5.12
N GLU A 68 -3.06 -20.02 5.26
CA GLU A 68 -3.57 -19.11 6.31
C GLU A 68 -5.02 -18.70 6.06
N PHE A 69 -5.43 -18.60 4.80
CA PHE A 69 -6.81 -18.32 4.41
C PHE A 69 -7.73 -19.52 4.68
N GLU A 70 -7.30 -20.76 4.43
CA GLU A 70 -8.06 -21.97 4.78
C GLU A 70 -8.36 -22.06 6.28
N VAL A 71 -7.42 -21.65 7.13
CA VAL A 71 -7.60 -21.67 8.59
C VAL A 71 -8.53 -20.57 9.08
N ASN A 72 -8.35 -19.34 8.60
CA ASN A 72 -9.04 -18.17 9.17
C ASN A 72 -10.31 -17.76 8.41
N SER A 73 -10.44 -18.14 7.13
CA SER A 73 -11.53 -17.75 6.21
C SER A 73 -11.81 -16.23 6.11
N ASP A 74 -10.88 -15.39 6.58
CA ASP A 74 -10.98 -13.93 6.52
C ASP A 74 -10.21 -13.40 5.29
N PRO A 75 -10.89 -12.79 4.30
CA PRO A 75 -10.23 -12.19 3.13
C PRO A 75 -9.19 -11.13 3.46
N GLN A 76 -9.24 -10.52 4.66
CA GLN A 76 -8.23 -9.55 5.10
C GLN A 76 -6.85 -10.18 5.28
N VAL A 77 -6.79 -11.49 5.57
CA VAL A 77 -5.52 -12.23 5.69
C VAL A 77 -4.77 -12.22 4.37
N ILE A 78 -5.48 -12.41 3.25
CA ILE A 78 -4.90 -12.36 1.90
C ILE A 78 -4.27 -10.99 1.65
N ASP A 79 -5.00 -9.90 1.92
CA ASP A 79 -4.50 -8.54 1.69
C ASP A 79 -3.24 -8.26 2.50
N THR A 80 -3.30 -8.55 3.79
CA THR A 80 -2.30 -8.13 4.77
C THR A 80 -0.99 -8.92 4.63
N LEU A 81 -1.09 -10.23 4.40
CA LEU A 81 0.10 -11.05 4.16
C LEU A 81 0.76 -10.71 2.82
N LEU A 82 -0.03 -10.51 1.76
CA LEU A 82 0.54 -10.15 0.46
C LEU A 82 1.15 -8.76 0.46
N ASP A 83 0.58 -7.78 1.18
CA ASP A 83 1.23 -6.48 1.38
C ASP A 83 2.57 -6.61 2.09
N LYS A 84 2.64 -7.44 3.14
CA LYS A 84 3.90 -7.70 3.85
C LYS A 84 4.97 -8.23 2.91
N TYR A 85 4.68 -9.29 2.15
CA TYR A 85 5.63 -9.87 1.21
C TYR A 85 5.99 -8.93 0.06
N MET A 86 5.03 -8.14 -0.43
CA MET A 86 5.27 -7.12 -1.44
C MET A 86 6.33 -6.12 -0.95
N PHE A 87 6.14 -5.55 0.24
CA PHE A 87 7.08 -4.60 0.80
C PHE A 87 8.44 -5.21 1.16
N GLU A 88 8.47 -6.46 1.64
CA GLU A 88 9.71 -7.21 1.85
C GLU A 88 10.50 -7.37 0.53
N GLY A 89 9.85 -7.74 -0.57
CA GLY A 89 10.49 -7.83 -1.88
C GLY A 89 10.91 -6.47 -2.45
N MET A 90 10.11 -5.43 -2.24
CA MET A 90 10.45 -4.06 -2.65
C MET A 90 11.69 -3.54 -1.91
N ILE A 91 11.78 -3.74 -0.59
CA ILE A 91 12.91 -3.23 0.20
C ILE A 91 14.20 -3.98 -0.08
N GLU A 92 14.13 -5.29 -0.29
CA GLU A 92 15.29 -6.10 -0.69
C GLU A 92 15.87 -5.59 -2.02
N LYS A 93 15.02 -5.41 -3.03
CA LYS A 93 15.45 -4.86 -4.33
C LYS A 93 15.93 -3.41 -4.22
N ALA A 94 15.29 -2.58 -3.39
CA ALA A 94 15.70 -1.19 -3.20
C ALA A 94 17.10 -1.07 -2.60
N ARG A 95 17.41 -1.88 -1.58
CA ARG A 95 18.73 -1.94 -0.94
C ARG A 95 19.82 -2.42 -1.89
N ASN A 96 19.51 -3.34 -2.80
CA ASN A 96 20.48 -3.85 -3.79
C ASN A 96 20.88 -2.82 -4.86
N ILE A 97 20.03 -1.81 -5.12
CA ILE A 97 20.28 -0.78 -6.15
C ILE A 97 21.07 0.42 -5.59
N ASP A 98 21.18 0.53 -4.26
CA ASP A 98 21.89 1.60 -3.53
C ASP A 98 21.46 3.03 -3.94
N VAL A 99 20.17 3.19 -4.22
CA VAL A 99 19.56 4.51 -4.46
C VAL A 99 18.76 4.88 -3.22
N GLN A 100 19.21 5.90 -2.49
CA GLN A 100 18.57 6.30 -1.23
C GLN A 100 17.12 6.74 -1.42
N TYR A 101 16.81 7.40 -2.55
CA TYR A 101 15.47 7.88 -2.84
C TYR A 101 14.42 6.76 -2.91
N ILE A 102 14.72 5.63 -3.58
CA ILE A 102 13.77 4.51 -3.67
C ILE A 102 13.65 3.78 -2.33
N THR A 103 14.76 3.60 -1.61
CA THR A 103 14.76 2.98 -0.29
C THR A 103 13.89 3.79 0.68
N ARG A 104 14.09 5.12 0.70
CA ARG A 104 13.25 6.05 1.46
C ARG A 104 11.79 5.90 1.07
N TYR A 105 11.44 6.02 -0.20
CA TYR A 105 10.06 5.86 -0.68
C TYR A 105 9.40 4.57 -0.17
N VAL A 106 10.11 3.43 -0.23
CA VAL A 106 9.59 2.15 0.27
C VAL A 106 9.42 2.15 1.79
N ASN A 107 10.39 2.67 2.55
CA ASN A 107 10.28 2.77 4.02
C ASN A 107 9.11 3.67 4.45
N GLU A 108 8.94 4.82 3.80
CA GLU A 108 7.82 5.74 4.06
C GLU A 108 6.47 5.10 3.71
N SER A 109 6.40 4.34 2.62
CA SER A 109 5.20 3.58 2.22
C SER A 109 4.83 2.50 3.25
N ILE A 110 5.84 1.83 3.84
CA ILE A 110 5.65 0.86 4.91
C ILE A 110 5.09 1.53 6.16
N ASP A 111 5.64 2.67 6.57
CA ASP A 111 5.18 3.39 7.77
C ASP A 111 3.71 3.78 7.65
N ILE A 112 3.30 4.36 6.53
CA ILE A 112 1.90 4.75 6.30
C ILE A 112 0.98 3.55 6.24
N THR A 113 1.42 2.44 5.64
CA THR A 113 0.66 1.19 5.63
C THR A 113 0.48 0.67 7.06
N ASN A 114 1.53 0.69 7.88
CA ASN A 114 1.46 0.28 9.29
C ASN A 114 0.54 1.19 10.12
N ILE A 115 0.52 2.50 9.87
CA ILE A 115 -0.42 3.42 10.53
C ILE A 115 -1.86 3.07 10.17
N LYS A 116 -2.16 2.85 8.88
CA LYS A 116 -3.49 2.39 8.42
C LYS A 116 -3.89 1.09 9.10
N THR A 117 -2.98 0.13 9.12
CA THR A 117 -3.20 -1.17 9.73
C THR A 117 -3.48 -1.02 11.23
N MET A 118 -2.68 -0.26 11.96
CA MET A 118 -2.89 -0.01 13.40
C MET A 118 -4.24 0.64 13.68
N LEU A 119 -4.61 1.71 12.95
CA LEU A 119 -5.90 2.39 13.13
C LEU A 119 -7.08 1.48 12.79
N ARG A 120 -6.95 0.65 11.74
CA ARG A 120 -7.96 -0.36 11.37
C ARG A 120 -8.11 -1.42 12.46
N VAL A 121 -7.02 -1.96 12.99
CA VAL A 121 -7.03 -2.96 14.06
C VAL A 121 -7.66 -2.37 15.33
N LYS A 122 -7.31 -1.13 15.69
CA LYS A 122 -7.93 -0.39 16.81
C LYS A 122 -9.44 -0.25 16.60
N LYS A 123 -9.89 0.15 15.41
CA LYS A 123 -11.33 0.25 15.05
C LYS A 123 -12.07 -1.09 15.11
N GLN A 124 -11.36 -2.19 14.84
CA GLN A 124 -11.90 -3.55 14.94
C GLN A 124 -11.87 -4.12 16.37
N ASN A 125 -11.38 -3.36 17.36
CA ASN A 125 -11.17 -3.83 18.75
C ASN A 125 -10.32 -5.11 18.86
N LYS A 126 -9.37 -5.28 17.92
CA LYS A 126 -8.38 -6.37 17.97
C LYS A 126 -7.18 -5.94 18.81
N ASP A 127 -6.44 -6.92 19.35
CA ASP A 127 -5.37 -6.68 20.32
C ASP A 127 -4.00 -6.43 19.67
N GLY A 128 -3.02 -6.08 20.50
CA GLY A 128 -1.64 -5.84 20.06
C GLY A 128 -0.95 -7.08 19.47
N ARG A 129 -1.35 -8.30 19.88
CA ARG A 129 -0.81 -9.55 19.31
C ARG A 129 -1.24 -9.71 17.87
N PHE A 130 -2.52 -9.44 17.58
CA PHE A 130 -3.00 -9.40 16.21
C PHE A 130 -2.23 -8.37 15.39
N LEU A 131 -2.05 -7.15 15.92
CA LEU A 131 -1.29 -6.09 15.25
C LEU A 131 0.14 -6.52 14.92
N GLU A 132 0.86 -7.12 15.87
CA GLU A 132 2.24 -7.59 15.67
C GLU A 132 2.36 -8.58 14.51
N GLY A 133 1.40 -9.49 14.36
CA GLY A 133 1.37 -10.44 13.25
C GLY A 133 1.20 -9.79 11.87
N VAL A 134 0.59 -8.60 11.82
CA VAL A 134 0.25 -7.90 10.57
C VAL A 134 1.14 -6.69 10.25
N LEU A 135 1.99 -6.26 11.18
CA LEU A 135 2.92 -5.17 10.93
C LEU A 135 3.98 -5.59 9.90
N ILE A 136 4.26 -4.64 9.01
CA ILE A 136 5.23 -4.79 7.94
C ILE A 136 6.59 -4.31 8.46
N PRO A 137 7.66 -5.13 8.37
CA PRO A 137 8.99 -4.76 8.86
C PRO A 137 9.66 -3.74 7.93
N ASN A 138 10.80 -3.19 8.37
CA ASN A 138 11.62 -2.25 7.59
C ASN A 138 10.96 -0.89 7.28
N GLY A 139 10.01 -0.42 8.08
CA GLY A 139 9.64 1.00 8.10
C GLY A 139 10.69 1.86 8.80
N THR A 140 10.53 3.20 8.75
CA THR A 140 11.37 4.09 9.58
C THR A 140 10.89 4.13 11.04
N ILE A 141 9.60 3.83 11.27
CA ILE A 141 9.00 3.78 12.59
C ILE A 141 9.13 2.36 13.16
N LYS A 142 9.65 2.27 14.39
CA LYS A 142 9.83 0.99 15.09
C LYS A 142 8.49 0.32 15.38
N HIS A 143 8.41 -1.02 15.30
CA HIS A 143 7.19 -1.78 15.58
C HIS A 143 6.58 -1.47 16.95
N ASN A 144 7.40 -1.37 18.01
CA ASN A 144 6.92 -1.05 19.35
C ASN A 144 6.11 0.24 19.42
N PHE A 145 6.40 1.22 18.55
CA PHE A 145 5.62 2.46 18.48
C PHE A 145 4.14 2.18 18.16
N PHE A 146 3.88 1.28 17.22
CA PHE A 146 2.52 0.89 16.83
C PHE A 146 1.86 -0.01 17.88
N ILE A 147 2.62 -0.93 18.48
CA ILE A 147 2.13 -1.84 19.51
C ILE A 147 1.76 -1.10 20.80
N GLU A 148 2.51 -0.08 21.19
CA GLU A 148 2.14 0.79 22.30
C GLU A 148 0.92 1.66 21.91
N GLY A 149 0.97 2.26 20.71
CA GLY A 149 -0.07 3.17 20.23
C GLY A 149 -1.47 2.58 20.12
N ILE A 150 -1.60 1.26 19.91
CA ILE A 150 -2.92 0.60 19.84
C ILE A 150 -3.69 0.71 21.17
N ASN A 151 -3.00 0.72 22.31
CA ASN A 151 -3.60 0.77 23.65
C ASN A 151 -3.75 2.21 24.18
N GLU A 152 -3.12 3.18 23.52
CA GLU A 152 -3.14 4.58 23.93
C GLU A 152 -4.36 5.32 23.41
N SER A 153 -4.68 6.47 23.99
CA SER A 153 -5.65 7.39 23.39
C SER A 153 -5.08 7.99 22.09
N LEU A 154 -5.96 8.43 21.19
CA LEU A 154 -5.52 9.01 19.91
C LEU A 154 -4.71 10.30 20.12
N GLU A 155 -5.02 11.06 21.17
CA GLU A 155 -4.32 12.29 21.54
C GLU A 155 -2.87 11.98 21.94
N ILE A 156 -2.66 10.96 22.78
CA ILE A 156 -1.32 10.53 23.19
C ILE A 156 -0.54 10.04 21.98
N PHE A 157 -1.15 9.20 21.14
CA PHE A 157 -0.51 8.69 19.94
C PHE A 157 -0.11 9.83 18.97
N THR A 158 -0.97 10.82 18.78
CA THR A 158 -0.70 12.02 17.96
C THR A 158 0.49 12.82 18.50
N SER A 159 0.57 12.99 19.82
CA SER A 159 1.70 13.70 20.44
C SER A 159 3.04 12.97 20.20
N LYS A 160 3.05 11.64 20.21
CA LYS A 160 4.24 10.83 19.93
C LYS A 160 4.63 10.91 18.45
N ILE A 161 3.66 10.91 17.54
CA ILE A 161 3.90 10.95 16.10
C ILE A 161 4.50 12.28 15.64
N SER A 162 4.28 13.33 16.42
CA SER A 162 4.85 14.66 16.17
C SER A 162 6.38 14.69 16.18
N ARG A 163 7.02 13.64 16.71
CA ARG A 163 8.48 13.45 16.71
C ARG A 163 9.03 12.72 15.48
N THR A 164 8.15 12.30 14.57
CA THR A 164 8.53 11.60 13.33
C THR A 164 8.68 12.58 12.16
N PRO A 165 9.41 12.21 11.09
CA PRO A 165 9.52 13.05 9.88
C PRO A 165 8.17 13.40 9.23
N TYR A 166 7.13 12.61 9.50
CA TYR A 166 5.79 12.77 8.91
C TYR A 166 4.81 13.55 9.79
N SER A 167 5.30 14.20 10.85
CA SER A 167 4.48 14.87 11.86
C SER A 167 3.36 15.73 11.25
N LYS A 168 3.68 16.55 10.24
CA LYS A 168 2.73 17.45 9.58
C LYS A 168 1.58 16.70 8.92
N VAL A 169 1.88 15.64 8.17
CA VAL A 169 0.88 14.83 7.46
C VAL A 169 0.03 14.08 8.48
N LEU A 170 0.69 13.41 9.42
CA LEU A 170 0.04 12.54 10.41
C LEU A 170 -0.81 13.32 11.42
N HIS A 171 -0.48 14.57 11.73
CA HIS A 171 -1.31 15.42 12.57
C HIS A 171 -2.68 15.65 11.93
N THR A 172 -2.71 16.11 10.68
CA THR A 172 -3.96 16.36 9.95
C THR A 172 -4.82 15.10 9.84
N ILE A 173 -4.18 13.95 9.61
CA ILE A 173 -4.84 12.64 9.53
C ILE A 173 -5.51 12.28 10.85
N LEU A 174 -4.78 12.44 11.97
CA LEU A 174 -5.26 12.03 13.28
C LEU A 174 -6.34 12.99 13.78
N GLU A 175 -6.25 14.28 13.48
CA GLU A 175 -7.32 15.26 13.72
C GLU A 175 -8.61 14.90 12.97
N GLU A 176 -8.52 14.56 11.67
CA GLU A 176 -9.69 14.08 10.92
C GLU A 176 -10.26 12.79 11.52
N TYR A 177 -9.38 11.85 11.87
CA TYR A 177 -9.80 10.58 12.45
C TYR A 177 -10.51 10.77 13.79
N MET A 178 -10.02 11.67 14.64
CA MET A 178 -10.68 12.03 15.90
C MET A 178 -12.04 12.69 15.66
N ALA A 179 -12.16 13.54 14.65
CA ALA A 179 -13.41 14.24 14.34
C ALA A 179 -14.47 13.35 13.66
N THR A 180 -14.06 12.41 12.82
CA THR A 180 -14.97 11.70 11.89
C THR A 180 -14.98 10.18 12.06
N GLY A 181 -14.01 9.61 12.79
CA GLY A 181 -13.79 8.15 12.83
C GLY A 181 -13.38 7.54 11.47
N SER A 182 -13.03 8.40 10.50
CA SER A 182 -12.63 8.05 9.14
C SER A 182 -11.20 8.54 8.87
N ILE A 183 -10.45 7.73 8.12
CA ILE A 183 -9.12 8.07 7.60
C ILE A 183 -9.21 8.36 6.10
N SER A 184 -10.32 8.97 5.68
CA SER A 184 -10.66 9.18 4.27
C SER A 184 -9.61 10.01 3.53
N SER A 185 -9.07 11.03 4.18
CA SER A 185 -8.02 11.88 3.62
C SER A 185 -6.62 11.31 3.73
N LEU A 186 -6.38 10.27 4.53
CA LEU A 186 -5.04 9.72 4.76
C LEU A 186 -4.35 9.35 3.45
N ASP A 187 -5.08 8.72 2.53
CA ASP A 187 -4.54 8.41 1.21
C ASP A 187 -4.23 9.68 0.41
N VAL A 188 -5.06 10.73 0.49
CA VAL A 188 -4.86 12.00 -0.22
C VAL A 188 -3.63 12.72 0.33
N LEU A 189 -3.58 12.91 1.64
CA LEU A 189 -2.51 13.64 2.33
C LEU A 189 -1.16 12.95 2.16
N TYR A 190 -1.14 11.61 2.22
CA TYR A 190 0.08 10.86 1.92
C TYR A 190 0.48 10.94 0.45
N ASP A 191 -0.46 10.74 -0.48
CA ASP A 191 -0.17 10.87 -1.91
C ASP A 191 0.40 12.26 -2.25
N ASN A 192 -0.13 13.32 -1.61
CA ASN A 192 0.37 14.70 -1.77
C ASN A 192 1.79 14.87 -1.18
N TYR A 193 2.05 14.33 0.01
CA TYR A 193 3.39 14.34 0.61
C TYR A 193 4.43 13.64 -0.30
N ILE A 194 4.07 12.49 -0.87
CA ILE A 194 4.93 11.80 -1.83
C ILE A 194 5.09 12.60 -3.13
N MET A 195 4.04 13.29 -3.57
CA MET A 195 4.09 14.16 -4.75
C MET A 195 5.06 15.34 -4.54
N ASP A 196 5.11 15.94 -3.36
CA ASP A 196 6.05 17.01 -3.04
C ASP A 196 7.50 16.53 -3.14
N HIS A 197 7.80 15.35 -2.62
CA HIS A 197 9.12 14.73 -2.79
C HIS A 197 9.43 14.35 -4.24
N ALA A 198 8.42 13.90 -5.00
CA ALA A 198 8.60 13.64 -6.43
C ALA A 198 8.92 14.93 -7.21
N LYS A 199 8.31 16.07 -6.87
CA LYS A 199 8.60 17.37 -7.47
C LYS A 199 10.04 17.82 -7.18
N GLU A 200 10.56 17.54 -5.99
CA GLU A 200 11.97 17.78 -5.65
C GLU A 200 12.91 16.87 -6.46
N ALA A 201 12.61 15.58 -6.52
CA ALA A 201 13.37 14.58 -7.27
C ALA A 201 13.47 14.89 -8.79
N LYS A 202 12.48 15.59 -9.35
CA LYS A 202 12.51 16.10 -10.73
C LYS A 202 13.74 16.97 -11.02
N ARG A 203 14.26 17.67 -10.01
CA ARG A 203 15.35 18.65 -10.16
C ARG A 203 16.74 17.99 -10.15
N VAL A 204 16.81 16.68 -9.93
CA VAL A 204 18.05 15.91 -9.99
C VAL A 204 18.45 15.73 -11.45
N ASN A 205 19.62 16.25 -11.82
CA ASN A 205 20.08 16.24 -13.22
C ASN A 205 20.59 14.86 -13.68
N PHE A 206 21.15 14.07 -12.78
CA PHE A 206 21.71 12.75 -13.07
C PHE A 206 21.31 11.77 -11.98
N GLY A 207 20.61 10.71 -12.37
CA GLY A 207 20.18 9.66 -11.46
C GLY A 207 18.82 9.08 -11.86
N PRO A 208 18.37 8.00 -11.22
CA PRO A 208 17.08 7.39 -11.52
C PRO A 208 15.89 8.06 -10.82
N GLU A 209 16.12 9.04 -9.95
CA GLU A 209 15.10 9.78 -9.20
C GLU A 209 14.04 10.42 -10.11
N PRO A 210 14.40 11.09 -11.23
CA PRO A 210 13.41 11.65 -12.15
C PRO A 210 12.49 10.59 -12.76
N ILE A 211 12.99 9.36 -12.99
CA ILE A 211 12.18 8.25 -13.51
C ILE A 211 11.16 7.81 -12.47
N ILE A 212 11.58 7.68 -11.21
CA ILE A 212 10.67 7.30 -10.11
C ILE A 212 9.62 8.38 -9.90
N ALA A 213 10.04 9.65 -9.88
CA ALA A 213 9.13 10.80 -9.77
C ALA A 213 8.08 10.82 -10.90
N TYR A 214 8.51 10.52 -12.14
CA TYR A 214 7.60 10.42 -13.28
C TYR A 214 6.58 9.28 -13.12
N ILE A 215 7.00 8.10 -12.65
CA ILE A 215 6.09 6.96 -12.41
C ILE A 215 5.05 7.34 -11.35
N ILE A 216 5.48 7.92 -10.22
CA ILE A 216 4.60 8.39 -9.14
C ILE A 216 3.60 9.42 -9.69
N ALA A 217 4.07 10.39 -10.47
CA ALA A 217 3.23 11.40 -11.09
C ALA A 217 2.16 10.79 -11.99
N LYS A 218 2.55 9.87 -12.88
CA LYS A 218 1.63 9.21 -13.82
C LYS A 218 0.60 8.34 -13.12
N GLU A 219 1.00 7.61 -12.08
CA GLU A 219 0.06 6.83 -11.27
C GLU A 219 -0.96 7.72 -10.56
N THR A 220 -0.53 8.88 -10.04
CA THR A 220 -1.43 9.85 -9.40
C THR A 220 -2.40 10.47 -10.40
N GLU A 221 -1.94 10.86 -11.59
CA GLU A 221 -2.81 11.36 -12.66
C GLU A 221 -3.88 10.34 -13.05
N ILE A 222 -3.50 9.07 -13.25
CA ILE A 222 -4.43 7.97 -13.55
C ILE A 222 -5.42 7.78 -12.40
N LYS A 223 -4.96 7.85 -11.16
CA LYS A 223 -5.81 7.76 -9.96
C LYS A 223 -6.84 8.88 -9.92
N ILE A 224 -6.43 10.12 -10.17
CA ILE A 224 -7.30 11.30 -10.24
C ILE A 224 -8.38 11.13 -11.30
N ILE A 225 -7.99 10.76 -12.53
CA ILE A 225 -8.93 10.52 -13.63
C ILE A 225 -9.94 9.45 -13.24
N ARG A 226 -9.49 8.33 -12.66
CA ARG A 226 -10.37 7.25 -12.19
C ARG A 226 -11.35 7.74 -11.12
N ILE A 227 -10.90 8.52 -10.14
CA ILE A 227 -11.77 9.08 -9.09
C ILE A 227 -12.85 9.98 -9.71
N ILE A 228 -12.47 10.86 -10.63
CA ILE A 228 -13.41 11.74 -11.34
C ILE A 228 -14.42 10.91 -12.12
N MET A 229 -13.97 9.94 -12.92
CA MET A 229 -14.84 9.08 -13.72
C MET A 229 -15.82 8.30 -12.85
N VAL A 230 -15.33 7.57 -11.84
CA VAL A 230 -16.16 6.77 -10.93
C VAL A 230 -17.14 7.66 -10.17
N GLY A 231 -16.69 8.82 -9.67
CA GLY A 231 -17.55 9.78 -8.99
C GLY A 231 -18.68 10.29 -9.90
N LYS A 232 -18.37 10.63 -11.16
CA LYS A 232 -19.36 11.11 -12.14
C LYS A 232 -20.34 10.01 -12.56
N ILE A 233 -19.86 8.79 -12.83
CA ILE A 233 -20.70 7.62 -13.14
C ILE A 233 -21.72 7.36 -12.02
N ASN A 234 -21.28 7.48 -10.76
CA ASN A 234 -22.11 7.24 -9.58
C ASN A 234 -22.84 8.50 -9.07
N LYS A 235 -22.83 9.60 -9.84
CA LYS A 235 -23.51 10.87 -9.50
C LYS A 235 -23.12 11.44 -8.12
N VAL A 236 -21.89 11.20 -7.69
CA VAL A 236 -21.35 11.78 -6.45
C VAL A 236 -21.25 13.30 -6.61
N ALA A 237 -21.59 14.04 -5.54
CA ALA A 237 -21.51 15.50 -5.54
C ALA A 237 -20.09 15.99 -5.88
N THR A 238 -20.00 17.03 -6.70
CA THR A 238 -18.70 17.54 -7.19
C THR A 238 -17.75 17.93 -6.05
N GLU A 239 -18.27 18.48 -4.95
CA GLU A 239 -17.46 18.85 -3.79
C GLU A 239 -16.82 17.62 -3.11
N VAL A 240 -17.58 16.53 -2.95
CA VAL A 240 -17.06 15.28 -2.40
C VAL A 240 -16.00 14.65 -3.32
N ILE A 241 -16.16 14.78 -4.65
CA ILE A 241 -15.12 14.34 -5.60
C ILE A 241 -13.85 15.21 -5.42
N ARG A 242 -14.00 16.53 -5.28
CA ARG A 242 -12.90 17.49 -5.15
C ARG A 242 -12.06 17.21 -3.89
N GLU A 243 -12.70 16.90 -2.77
CA GLU A 243 -12.01 16.51 -1.51
C GLU A 243 -11.13 15.26 -1.66
N ARG A 244 -11.39 14.42 -2.66
CA ARG A 244 -10.62 13.21 -2.94
C ARG A 244 -9.54 13.42 -4.00
N LEU A 245 -9.40 14.63 -4.56
CA LEU A 245 -8.37 14.88 -5.56
C LEU A 245 -7.01 15.12 -4.91
N ARG A 246 -5.96 14.60 -5.56
CA ARG A 246 -4.56 14.76 -5.14
C ARG A 246 -3.95 15.94 -5.89
N GLU A 247 -2.83 16.43 -5.36
CA GLU A 247 -2.00 17.38 -6.07
C GLU A 247 -1.38 16.76 -7.34
N LEU A 248 -1.24 17.60 -8.36
CA LEU A 248 -0.59 17.23 -9.60
C LEU A 248 0.91 17.49 -9.52
N TYR A 249 1.64 16.85 -10.43
CA TYR A 249 3.09 16.96 -10.55
C TYR A 249 3.59 18.28 -11.17
N VAL A 250 2.65 19.10 -11.67
CA VAL A 250 2.92 20.36 -12.38
C VAL A 250 2.93 21.53 -11.41
#